data_AF-A0A822IRT8-F1
#
_entry.id   AF-A0A822IRT8-F1
#
_cell.length_a   1.000
_cell.length_b   1.000
_cell.length_c   1.000
_cell.angle_alpha   90.00
_cell.angle_beta   90.00
_cell.angle_gamma   90.00
#
_symmetry.space_group_name_H-M   'P 1'
#
loop_
_entity.id
_entity.type
_entity.pdbx_description
1 polymer ?
#
loop_
_entity_poly.entity_id
_entity_poly.type
_entity_poly.pdbx_seq_one_letter_code
_entity_poly.pdbx_strand_id
1 'polypeptide(L)'
;MALIETLTFVLGIIYGYVSPGRENRSALLWKGLIVGIVLAIILVAVGLFVGGTIMTLSGMAVFIEVVILIVLFIIGTWIGDWIEGRSRTKSRVTKVSH
;
A
#
# COMPACT_ATOMS: atom_id res chain seq x y z
N MET A 1 -10.05 -8.25 -11.37
CA MET A 1 -9.91 -6.82 -11.08
C MET A 1 -10.50 -6.60 -9.71
N ALA A 2 -11.55 -5.80 -9.48
CA ALA A 2 -12.05 -5.27 -8.18
C ALA A 2 -11.80 -6.01 -6.82
N LEU A 3 -11.72 -7.34 -6.79
CA LEU A 3 -11.46 -8.11 -5.56
C LEU A 3 -10.08 -7.80 -4.98
N ILE A 4 -9.02 -7.77 -5.80
CA ILE A 4 -7.64 -7.58 -5.33
C ILE A 4 -7.45 -6.16 -4.81
N GLU A 5 -8.02 -5.16 -5.48
CA GLU A 5 -8.03 -3.75 -5.08
C GLU A 5 -8.74 -3.59 -3.74
N THR A 6 -9.91 -4.23 -3.58
CA THR A 6 -10.68 -4.18 -2.33
C THR A 6 -9.92 -4.84 -1.19
N LEU A 7 -9.32 -6.02 -1.41
CA LEU A 7 -8.50 -6.69 -0.40
C LEU A 7 -7.28 -5.85 -0.01
N THR A 8 -6.58 -5.29 -1.00
CA THR A 8 -5.40 -4.45 -0.77
C THR A 8 -5.76 -3.19 0.01
N PHE A 9 -6.88 -2.57 -0.31
CA PHE A 9 -7.39 -1.42 0.42
C PHE A 9 -7.73 -1.77 1.87
N VAL A 10 -8.45 -2.87 2.11
CA VAL A 10 -8.80 -3.35 3.46
C VAL A 10 -7.54 -3.70 4.26
N LEU A 11 -6.55 -4.36 3.64
CA LEU A 11 -5.26 -4.65 4.26
C LEU A 11 -4.52 -3.37 4.65
N GLY A 12 -4.56 -2.34 3.81
CA GLY A 12 -4.05 -1.02 4.14
C GLY A 12 -4.71 -0.46 5.40
N ILE A 13 -6.03 -0.53 5.50
CA ILE A 13 -6.78 -0.08 6.68
C ILE A 13 -6.37 -0.87 7.93
N ILE A 14 -6.32 -2.19 7.85
CA ILE A 14 -5.92 -3.05 8.98
C ILE A 14 -4.50 -2.71 9.41
N TYR A 15 -3.57 -2.55 8.47
CA TYR A 15 -2.18 -2.20 8.76
C TYR A 15 -2.07 -0.85 9.47
N GLY A 16 -2.77 0.17 8.97
CA GLY A 16 -2.83 1.50 9.59
C GLY A 16 -3.46 1.49 10.98
N TYR A 17 -4.46 0.64 11.20
CA TYR A 17 -5.16 0.52 12.47
C TYR A 17 -4.32 -0.23 13.54
N VAL A 18 -3.62 -1.31 13.16
CA VAL A 18 -2.84 -2.14 14.10
C VAL A 18 -1.52 -1.47 14.50
N SER A 19 -0.92 -0.69 13.60
CA SER A 19 0.39 -0.06 13.80
C SER A 19 0.34 1.48 13.75
N PRO A 20 -0.52 2.14 14.55
CA PRO A 20 -0.75 3.58 14.49
C PRO A 20 0.51 4.33 14.94
N GLY A 21 0.99 5.24 14.09
CA GLY A 21 2.11 6.14 14.39
C GLY A 21 3.45 5.49 14.79
N ARG A 22 3.64 4.17 14.60
CA ARG A 22 4.88 3.46 14.98
C ARG A 22 5.96 3.43 13.89
N GLU A 23 5.63 3.77 12.65
CA GLU A 23 6.57 3.70 11.53
C GLU A 23 6.64 5.04 10.78
N ASN A 24 7.86 5.46 10.39
CA ASN A 24 8.06 6.61 9.52
C ASN A 24 7.29 6.36 8.22
N ARG A 25 6.15 7.04 8.02
CA ARG A 25 5.29 6.89 6.84
C ARG A 25 6.07 7.09 5.55
N SER A 26 7.05 8.00 5.59
CA SER A 26 8.04 8.23 4.54
C SER A 26 8.93 7.01 4.26
N ALA A 27 9.34 6.26 5.28
CA ALA A 27 10.12 5.03 5.13
C ALA A 27 9.27 3.88 4.57
N LEU A 28 8.00 3.75 4.95
CA LEU A 28 7.10 2.75 4.39
C LEU A 28 6.82 3.02 2.91
N LEU A 29 6.59 4.30 2.56
CA LEU A 29 6.47 4.76 1.19
C LEU A 29 7.75 4.49 0.39
N TRP A 30 8.92 4.80 0.94
CA TRP A 30 10.20 4.54 0.27
C TRP A 30 10.46 3.05 0.06
N LYS A 31 10.19 2.21 1.06
CA LYS A 31 10.34 0.75 0.92
C LYS A 31 9.36 0.18 -0.11
N GLY A 32 8.10 0.62 -0.07
CA GLY A 32 7.08 0.22 -1.06
C GLY A 32 7.42 0.67 -2.47
N LEU A 33 7.92 1.90 -2.63
CA LEU A 33 8.36 2.45 -3.91
C LEU A 33 9.58 1.71 -4.45
N ILE A 34 10.57 1.39 -3.60
CA ILE A 34 11.75 0.59 -3.99
C ILE A 34 11.31 -0.79 -4.47
N VAL A 35 10.44 -1.47 -3.73
CA VAL A 35 9.93 -2.80 -4.11
C VAL A 35 9.14 -2.73 -5.42
N GLY A 36 8.29 -1.70 -5.59
CA GLY A 36 7.54 -1.48 -6.82
C GLY A 36 8.43 -1.21 -8.04
N ILE A 37 9.46 -0.37 -7.88
CA ILE A 37 10.44 -0.08 -8.94
C ILE A 37 11.23 -1.34 -9.32
N VAL A 38 11.68 -2.12 -8.34
CA VAL A 38 12.42 -3.37 -8.59
C VAL A 38 11.55 -4.37 -9.37
N LEU A 39 10.28 -4.54 -8.98
CA LEU A 39 9.33 -5.39 -9.70
C LEU A 39 9.07 -4.90 -11.13
N ALA A 40 8.93 -3.58 -11.33
CA ALA A 40 8.74 -2.99 -12.65
C ALA A 40 9.93 -3.27 -13.59
N ILE A 41 11.15 -3.09 -13.09
CA ILE A 41 12.38 -3.36 -13.85
C ILE A 41 12.46 -4.84 -14.25
N ILE A 42 12.13 -5.75 -13.33
CA ILE A 42 12.14 -7.20 -13.61
C ILE A 42 11.12 -7.54 -14.70
N LEU A 43 9.89 -7.01 -14.62
CA LEU A 43 8.86 -7.29 -15.63
C LEU A 43 9.21 -6.72 -17.01
N VAL A 44 9.77 -5.52 -17.08
CA VAL A 44 10.26 -4.94 -18.34
C VAL A 44 11.38 -5.80 -18.93
N ALA A 45 12.35 -6.21 -18.11
CA ALA A 45 13.44 -7.06 -18.55
C ALA A 45 12.92 -8.40 -19.10
N VAL A 46 12.05 -9.09 -18.37
CA VAL A 46 11.43 -10.35 -18.81
C VAL A 46 10.63 -10.14 -20.10
N GLY A 47 9.87 -9.06 -20.21
CA GLY A 47 9.10 -8.72 -21.41
C GLY A 47 9.96 -8.50 -22.66
N LEU A 48 11.15 -7.91 -22.49
CA LEU A 48 12.12 -7.70 -23.58
C LEU A 48 12.75 -9.01 -24.07
N PHE A 49 13.02 -9.97 -23.17
CA PHE A 49 13.65 -11.25 -23.54
C PHE A 49 12.67 -12.31 -24.06
N VAL A 50 11.40 -12.28 -23.66
CA VAL A 50 10.49 -13.43 -23.85
C VAL A 50 9.42 -13.24 -24.93
N GLY A 51 9.04 -12.02 -25.37
CA GLY A 51 7.94 -11.97 -26.37
C GLY A 51 7.52 -10.66 -27.03
N GLY A 52 8.44 -9.71 -27.26
CA GLY A 52 8.19 -8.56 -28.16
C GLY A 52 7.07 -7.61 -27.71
N THR A 53 6.57 -6.78 -28.63
CA THR A 53 5.71 -5.59 -28.37
C THR A 53 4.42 -5.88 -27.57
N ILE A 54 3.87 -7.09 -27.70
CA ILE A 54 2.63 -7.50 -27.01
C ILE A 54 2.91 -7.78 -25.52
N MET A 55 4.03 -8.44 -25.21
CA MET A 55 4.47 -8.66 -23.83
C MET A 55 4.84 -7.34 -23.14
N THR A 56 5.38 -6.37 -23.88
CA THR A 56 5.68 -5.03 -23.34
C THR A 56 4.42 -4.25 -22.97
N LEU A 57 3.36 -4.32 -23.77
CA LEU A 57 2.06 -3.71 -23.44
C LEU A 57 1.39 -4.39 -22.23
N SER A 58 1.49 -5.72 -22.12
CA SER A 58 1.00 -6.45 -20.96
C SER A 58 1.77 -6.11 -19.67
N GLY A 59 3.10 -5.94 -19.77
CA GLY A 59 3.92 -5.49 -18.65
C GLY A 59 3.58 -4.08 -18.18
N MET A 60 3.20 -3.19 -19.11
CA MET A 60 2.73 -1.85 -18.77
C MET A 60 1.40 -1.88 -18.01
N ALA A 61 0.47 -2.75 -18.40
CA ALA A 61 -0.80 -2.92 -17.68
C ALA A 61 -0.58 -3.43 -16.25
N VAL A 62 0.31 -4.42 -16.07
CA VAL A 62 0.68 -4.94 -14.75
C VAL A 62 1.38 -3.86 -13.92
N PHE A 63 2.26 -3.06 -14.51
CA PHE A 63 2.91 -1.94 -13.82
C PHE A 63 1.89 -0.93 -13.29
N ILE A 64 0.95 -0.51 -14.14
CA ILE A 64 -0.13 0.42 -13.76
C ILE A 64 -0.96 -0.17 -12.61
N GLU A 65 -1.31 -1.46 -12.69
CA GLU A 65 -2.07 -2.15 -11.64
C GLU A 65 -1.30 -2.16 -10.30
N VAL A 66 -0.01 -2.51 -10.30
CA VAL A 66 0.84 -2.48 -9.10
C VAL A 66 0.88 -1.08 -8.49
N VAL A 67 1.01 -0.03 -9.31
CA VAL A 67 1.00 1.36 -8.84
C VAL A 67 -0.35 1.70 -8.17
N ILE A 68 -1.47 1.32 -8.78
CA ILE A 68 -2.81 1.54 -8.22
C ILE A 68 -2.95 0.83 -6.87
N LEU A 69 -2.50 -0.43 -6.77
CA LEU A 69 -2.55 -1.21 -5.53
C LEU A 69 -1.72 -0.56 -4.41
N ILE A 70 -0.52 -0.05 -4.73
CA ILE A 70 0.32 0.69 -3.77
C ILE A 70 -0.42 1.94 -3.27
N VAL A 71 -1.00 2.73 -4.18
CA VAL A 71 -1.74 3.95 -3.82
C VAL A 71 -2.94 3.62 -2.94
N LEU A 72 -3.74 2.61 -3.30
CA LEU A 72 -4.89 2.17 -2.50
C LEU A 72 -4.47 1.69 -1.10
N PHE A 73 -3.39 0.91 -1.01
CA PHE A 73 -2.86 0.46 0.27
C PHE A 73 -2.48 1.65 1.16
N ILE A 74 -1.73 2.63 0.63
CA ILE A 74 -1.31 3.84 1.36
C ILE A 74 -2.52 4.61 1.86
N ILE A 75 -3.52 4.85 1.03
CA ILE A 75 -4.75 5.54 1.44
C ILE A 75 -5.46 4.75 2.55
N GLY A 76 -5.54 3.43 2.42
CA GLY A 76 -6.04 2.54 3.46
C GLY A 76 -5.31 2.74 4.78
N THR A 77 -3.96 2.80 4.78
CA THR A 77 -3.19 3.02 6.02
C THR A 77 -3.52 4.33 6.71
N TRP A 78 -3.78 5.41 5.97
CA TRP A 78 -4.19 6.69 6.55
C TRP A 78 -5.56 6.62 7.20
N ILE A 79 -6.50 5.90 6.58
CA ILE A 79 -7.84 5.69 7.13
C ILE A 79 -7.75 4.86 8.43
N GLY A 80 -6.99 3.77 8.41
CA GLY A 80 -6.78 2.92 9.59
C GLY A 80 -6.19 3.69 10.77
N ASP A 81 -5.15 4.50 10.52
CA ASP A 81 -4.51 5.34 11.51
C ASP A 81 -5.47 6.43 12.04
N TRP A 82 -6.30 7.02 11.19
CA TRP A 82 -7.32 7.98 11.63
C TRP A 82 -8.40 7.36 12.52
N ILE A 83 -8.79 6.12 12.26
CA ILE A 83 -9.73 5.36 13.09
C ILE A 83 -9.13 5.12 14.48
N GLU A 84 -7.87 4.68 14.55
CA GLU A 84 -7.19 4.40 15.81
C GLU A 84 -6.78 5.67 16.58
N GLY A 85 -6.41 6.74 15.89
CA GLY A 85 -6.14 8.05 16.49
C GLY A 85 -7.33 8.59 17.30
N ARG A 86 -8.56 8.26 16.91
CA ARG A 86 -9.77 8.57 17.69
C ARG A 86 -9.97 7.66 18.90
N SER A 87 -9.55 6.39 18.81
CA SER A 87 -9.59 5.39 19.89
C SER A 87 -8.69 5.78 21.08
N ARG A 88 -7.46 6.25 20.81
CA ARG A 88 -6.51 6.66 21.87
C ARG A 88 -6.94 7.89 22.66
N THR A 89 -7.62 8.84 22.03
CA THR A 89 -8.17 10.01 22.72
C THR A 89 -9.22 9.59 23.76
N LYS A 90 -10.01 8.54 23.48
CA LYS A 90 -11.00 7.99 24.42
C LYS A 90 -10.38 7.31 25.64
N SER A 91 -9.28 6.59 25.46
CA SER A 91 -8.62 5.83 26.53
C SER A 91 -7.73 6.69 27.44
N ARG A 92 -7.26 7.85 26.97
CA ARG A 92 -6.52 8.81 27.81
C ARG A 92 -7.45 9.61 28.74
N VAL A 93 -8.65 9.96 28.27
CA VAL A 93 -9.65 10.71 29.07
C VAL A 93 -10.18 9.88 30.24
N THR A 94 -10.37 8.57 30.06
CA THR A 94 -10.87 7.66 31.10
C THR A 94 -9.84 7.35 32.19
N LYS A 95 -8.54 7.53 31.92
CA LYS A 95 -7.47 7.31 32.91
C LYS A 95 -7.19 8.50 33.83
N VAL A 96 -7.69 9.70 33.51
CA VAL A 96 -7.44 10.92 34.28
C VAL A 96 -8.62 11.26 35.21
N SER A 97 -9.75 10.57 35.04
CA SER A 97 -10.98 10.81 35.83
C SER A 97 -11.12 9.89 37.06
N HIS A 98 -10.07 9.19 37.47
CA HIS A 98 -10.04 8.34 38.66
C HIS A 98 -8.89 8.74 39.60
#